data_AF-A0A8C0X1F7-F1
#
_entry.id   AF-A0A8C0X1F7-F1
#
_cell.length_a   1.000
_cell.length_b   1.000
_cell.length_c   1.000
_cell.angle_alpha   90.00
_cell.angle_beta   90.00
_cell.angle_gamma   90.00
#
_symmetry.space_group_name_H-M   'P 1'
#
loop_
_entity.id
_entity.type
_entity.pdbx_description
1 polymer ?
#
loop_
_entity_poly.entity_id
_entity_poly.type
_entity_poly.pdbx_seq_one_letter_code
_entity_poly.pdbx_strand_id
1 'polypeptide(L)'
;MLNRIIRLQAVVEITTNETARALNLLAKQGTKMHNAIYQNCLALDYLLASEGGVCGKFNLSNCCLQIDDEGQAIEEITEGMTKLAHVPVQAWKS
;
A
#
# COMPACT_ATOMS: atom_id res chain seq x y z
N MET A 1 14.09 16.84 31.63
CA MET A 1 14.39 16.57 30.21
C MET A 1 14.12 15.12 29.83
N LEU A 2 14.71 14.13 30.52
CA LEU A 2 14.57 12.70 30.21
C LEU A 2 13.13 12.18 30.05
N ASN A 3 12.22 12.50 31.00
CA ASN A 3 10.81 12.10 30.90
C ASN A 3 10.09 12.60 29.63
N ARG A 4 10.49 13.76 29.10
CA ARG A 4 9.93 14.29 27.85
C ARG A 4 10.43 13.50 26.65
N ILE A 5 11.69 13.09 26.65
CA ILE A 5 12.30 12.28 25.59
C ILE A 5 11.68 10.88 25.56
N ILE A 6 11.54 10.22 26.72
CA ILE A 6 10.89 8.90 26.82
C ILE A 6 9.45 8.96 26.30
N ARG A 7 8.70 10.02 26.66
CA ARG A 7 7.33 10.20 26.17
C ARG A 7 7.29 10.43 24.66
N LEU A 8 8.19 11.25 24.11
CA LEU A 8 8.29 11.47 22.67
C LEU A 8 8.60 10.16 21.93
N GLN A 9 9.52 9.37 22.46
CA GLN A 9 9.89 8.07 21.90
C GLN A 9 8.70 7.11 21.86
N ALA A 10 7.94 6.99 22.95
CA ALA A 10 6.73 6.18 22.98
C ALA A 10 5.65 6.67 21.99
N VAL A 11 5.47 7.99 21.88
CA VAL A 11 4.52 8.57 20.92
C VAL A 11 4.94 8.25 19.49
N VAL A 12 6.21 8.40 19.15
CA VAL A 12 6.74 8.08 17.81
C VAL A 12 6.57 6.60 17.49
N GLU A 13 6.85 5.69 18.45
CA GLU A 13 6.65 4.25 18.24
C GLU A 13 5.18 3.91 17.96
N ILE A 14 4.26 4.41 18.77
CA ILE A 14 2.81 4.20 18.59
C ILE A 14 2.34 4.76 17.25
N THR A 15 2.67 6.02 16.95
CA THR A 15 2.24 6.67 15.71
C THR A 15 2.81 5.95 14.49
N THR A 16 4.07 5.50 14.53
CA THR A 16 4.68 4.77 13.42
C THR A 16 4.00 3.42 13.20
N ASN A 17 3.71 2.67 14.27
CA ASN A 17 3.06 1.36 14.17
C ASN A 17 1.62 1.46 13.64
N GLU A 18 0.83 2.44 14.13
CA GLU A 18 -0.53 2.67 13.62
C GLU A 18 -0.53 3.16 12.16
N THR A 19 0.44 4.01 11.78
CA THR A 19 0.61 4.45 10.39
C THR A 19 0.98 3.28 9.49
N ALA A 20 1.94 2.44 9.89
CA ALA A 20 2.33 1.23 9.18
C ALA A 20 1.14 0.27 8.98
N ARG A 21 0.31 0.10 10.02
CA ARG A 21 -0.92 -0.69 9.93
C ARG A 21 -1.92 -0.12 8.94
N ALA A 22 -2.17 1.19 8.97
CA ALA A 22 -3.08 1.85 8.04
C ALA A 22 -2.61 1.71 6.58
N LEU A 23 -1.31 1.92 6.33
CA LEU A 23 -0.71 1.75 5.01
C LEU A 23 -0.84 0.30 4.51
N ASN A 24 -0.63 -0.69 5.36
CA ASN A 24 -0.84 -2.10 5.00
C ASN A 24 -2.30 -2.44 4.65
N LEU A 25 -3.27 -1.83 5.35
CA LEU A 25 -4.68 -1.99 4.99
C LEU A 25 -4.99 -1.37 3.64
N LEU A 26 -4.44 -0.19 3.36
CA LEU A 26 -4.57 0.48 2.06
C LEU A 26 -3.92 -0.32 0.94
N ALA A 27 -2.72 -0.88 1.17
CA ALA A 27 -2.04 -1.75 0.20
C ALA A 27 -2.91 -2.96 -0.17
N LYS A 28 -3.42 -3.68 0.83
CA LYS A 28 -4.32 -4.83 0.62
C LYS A 28 -5.59 -4.46 -0.12
N GLN A 29 -6.16 -3.30 0.18
CA GLN A 29 -7.34 -2.81 -0.55
C GLN A 29 -6.98 -2.42 -1.99
N GLY A 30 -5.84 -1.78 -2.19
CA GLY A 30 -5.28 -1.43 -3.50
C GLY A 30 -5.13 -2.66 -4.39
N THR A 31 -4.47 -3.71 -3.92
CA THR A 31 -4.31 -4.98 -4.66
C THR A 31 -5.66 -5.63 -5.02
N LYS A 32 -6.64 -5.60 -4.10
CA LYS A 32 -7.99 -6.11 -4.41
C LYS A 32 -8.68 -5.28 -5.49
N MET A 33 -8.60 -3.96 -5.42
CA MET A 33 -9.17 -3.07 -6.42
C MET A 33 -8.48 -3.24 -7.78
N HIS A 34 -7.15 -3.32 -7.78
CA HIS A 34 -6.35 -3.65 -8.96
C HIS A 34 -6.87 -4.90 -9.66
N ASN A 35 -7.00 -6.01 -8.92
CA ASN A 35 -7.45 -7.29 -9.48
C ASN A 35 -8.89 -7.21 -10.02
N ALA A 36 -9.78 -6.52 -9.33
CA ALA A 36 -11.16 -6.34 -9.79
C ALA A 36 -11.23 -5.48 -11.06
N ILE A 37 -10.43 -4.41 -11.15
CA ILE A 37 -10.33 -3.57 -12.36
C ILE A 37 -9.79 -4.40 -13.52
N TYR A 38 -8.74 -5.18 -13.30
CA TYR A 38 -8.16 -6.04 -14.34
C TYR A 38 -9.16 -7.08 -14.86
N GLN A 39 -9.90 -7.74 -13.97
CA GLN A 39 -10.97 -8.67 -14.34
C GLN A 39 -12.08 -7.98 -15.15
N ASN A 40 -12.48 -6.77 -14.74
CA ASN A 40 -13.47 -6.00 -15.47
C ASN A 40 -12.97 -5.60 -16.87
N CYS A 41 -11.70 -5.19 -16.99
CA CYS A 41 -11.09 -4.89 -18.29
C CYS A 41 -11.13 -6.09 -19.22
N LEU A 42 -10.73 -7.28 -18.74
CA LEU A 42 -10.79 -8.52 -19.55
C LEU A 42 -12.22 -8.86 -19.97
N ALA A 43 -13.19 -8.73 -19.07
CA ALA A 43 -14.59 -8.98 -19.38
C ALA A 43 -15.13 -8.00 -20.43
N LEU A 44 -14.77 -6.72 -20.32
CA LEU A 44 -15.15 -5.69 -21.29
C LEU A 44 -14.46 -5.90 -22.64
N ASP A 45 -13.18 -6.29 -22.66
CA ASP A 45 -12.46 -6.60 -23.90
C ASP A 45 -13.10 -7.78 -24.63
N TYR A 46 -13.56 -8.80 -23.89
CA TYR A 46 -14.34 -9.89 -24.48
C TYR A 46 -15.66 -9.39 -25.10
N LEU A 47 -16.42 -8.57 -24.37
CA LEU A 47 -17.69 -8.02 -24.86
C LEU A 47 -17.51 -7.08 -26.05
N LEU A 48 -16.39 -6.37 -26.12
CA LEU A 48 -16.06 -5.38 -27.14
C LEU A 48 -15.11 -5.93 -28.21
N ALA A 49 -14.95 -7.26 -28.31
CA ALA A 49 -13.96 -7.87 -29.18
C ALA A 49 -14.10 -7.44 -30.66
N SER A 50 -15.33 -7.29 -31.16
CA SER A 50 -15.58 -6.79 -32.54
C SER A 50 -15.26 -5.32 -32.74
N GLU A 51 -15.12 -4.57 -31.65
CA GLU A 51 -14.83 -3.13 -31.65
C GLU A 51 -13.35 -2.86 -31.32
N GLY A 52 -12.52 -3.91 -31.25
CA GLY A 52 -11.11 -3.81 -30.89
C GLY A 52 -10.86 -3.72 -29.37
N GLY A 53 -11.79 -4.25 -28.56
CA GLY A 53 -11.74 -4.18 -27.11
C GLY A 53 -12.06 -2.78 -26.57
N VAL A 54 -11.80 -2.58 -25.29
CA VAL A 54 -11.92 -1.29 -24.59
C VAL A 54 -11.09 -0.23 -25.33
N CYS A 55 -9.86 -0.55 -25.70
CA CYS A 55 -8.97 0.42 -26.33
C CYS A 55 -9.38 0.81 -27.75
N GLY A 56 -9.84 -0.15 -28.57
CA GLY A 56 -10.39 0.13 -29.89
C GLY A 56 -11.67 0.97 -29.80
N LYS A 57 -12.57 0.60 -28.88
CA LYS A 57 -13.84 1.32 -28.67
C LYS A 57 -13.64 2.76 -28.21
N PHE A 58 -12.68 3.02 -27.33
CA PHE A 58 -12.41 4.37 -26.80
C PHE A 58 -11.35 5.15 -27.60
N ASN A 59 -10.80 4.59 -28.69
CA ASN A 59 -9.76 5.21 -29.51
C ASN A 59 -8.55 5.71 -28.70
N LEU A 60 -8.08 4.87 -27.75
CA LEU A 60 -6.96 5.20 -26.86
C LEU A 60 -5.62 4.89 -27.56
N SER A 61 -4.78 5.91 -27.74
CA SER A 61 -3.47 5.76 -28.40
C SER A 61 -2.40 5.12 -27.53
N ASN A 62 -2.51 5.24 -26.20
CA ASN A 62 -1.62 4.63 -25.21
C ASN A 62 -2.38 3.58 -24.41
N CYS A 63 -2.80 2.51 -25.09
CA CYS A 63 -3.47 1.39 -24.45
C CYS A 63 -2.44 0.50 -23.73
N CYS A 64 -2.22 0.76 -22.45
CA CYS A 64 -1.52 -0.16 -21.55
C CYS A 64 -2.41 -0.40 -20.32
N LEU A 65 -2.95 -1.62 -20.20
CA LEU A 65 -3.77 -2.08 -19.07
C LEU A 65 -2.94 -2.49 -17.84
N GLN A 66 -1.62 -2.30 -17.91
CA GLN A 66 -0.73 -2.68 -16.83
C GLN A 66 -0.84 -1.62 -15.74
N ILE A 67 -1.72 -1.88 -14.79
CA ILE A 67 -1.79 -1.12 -13.54
C ILE A 67 -0.72 -1.75 -12.64
N ASP A 68 0.19 -0.95 -12.12
CA ASP A 68 1.23 -1.46 -11.24
C ASP A 68 0.62 -1.82 -9.87
N ASP A 69 0.97 -3.00 -9.34
CA ASP A 69 0.59 -3.41 -7.98
C ASP A 69 1.74 -3.09 -7.02
N GLU A 70 1.66 -1.91 -6.41
CA GLU A 70 2.64 -1.43 -5.43
C GLU A 70 2.42 -2.01 -4.02
N GLY A 71 1.50 -2.96 -3.86
CA GLY A 71 1.15 -3.53 -2.55
C GLY A 71 2.37 -4.08 -1.81
N GLN A 72 3.22 -4.83 -2.51
CA GLN A 72 4.45 -5.40 -1.93
C GLN A 72 5.44 -4.32 -1.49
N ALA A 73 5.66 -3.28 -2.31
CA ALA A 73 6.57 -2.19 -1.96
C ALA A 73 6.11 -1.46 -0.69
N ILE A 74 4.79 -1.25 -0.53
CA ILE A 74 4.22 -0.66 0.68
C ILE A 74 4.43 -1.59 1.88
N GLU A 75 4.22 -2.90 1.73
CA GLU A 75 4.47 -3.87 2.81
C GLU A 75 5.95 -3.83 3.27
N GLU A 76 6.91 -3.80 2.34
CA GLU A 76 8.35 -3.70 2.65
C GLU A 76 8.69 -2.39 3.38
N ILE A 77 8.14 -1.25 2.93
CA ILE A 77 8.35 0.05 3.58
C ILE A 77 7.80 0.04 5.01
N THR A 78 6.58 -0.46 5.20
CA THR A 78 5.92 -0.47 6.52
C THR A 78 6.58 -1.44 7.50
N GLU A 79 7.15 -2.55 7.01
CA GLU A 79 8.00 -3.42 7.80
C GLU A 79 9.26 -2.68 8.28
N GLY A 80 9.91 -1.93 7.39
CA GLY A 80 11.04 -1.07 7.73
C GLY A 80 10.69 -0.01 8.79
N MET A 81 9.55 0.67 8.62
CA MET A 81 9.05 1.66 9.59
C MET A 81 8.86 1.04 10.99
N THR A 82 8.25 -0.14 11.05
CA THR A 82 7.96 -0.84 12.32
C THR A 82 9.25 -1.29 13.00
N LYS A 83 10.20 -1.85 12.23
CA LYS A 83 11.53 -2.25 12.75
C LYS A 83 12.31 -1.06 13.31
N LEU A 84 12.29 0.09 12.63
CA LEU A 84 12.98 1.31 13.08
C LEU A 84 12.33 1.94 14.31
N ALA A 85 11.01 1.92 14.38
CA ALA A 85 10.25 2.52 15.47
C ALA A 85 10.30 1.69 16.75
N HIS A 86 10.59 0.39 16.66
CA HIS A 86 10.60 -0.49 17.82
C HIS A 86 11.69 -0.09 18.82
N VAL A 87 11.28 0.16 20.06
CA VAL A 87 12.18 0.46 21.16
C VAL A 87 12.14 -0.68 22.17
N PRO A 88 13.24 -1.41 22.39
CA PRO A 88 13.27 -2.42 23.44
C PRO A 88 13.08 -1.76 24.81
N VAL A 89 12.41 -2.47 25.72
CA VAL A 89 12.18 -2.02 27.10
C VAL A 89 13.51 -1.54 27.71
N GLN A 90 13.59 -0.24 28.00
CA GLN A 90 14.80 0.34 28.56
C GLN A 90 14.90 -0.03 30.05
N ALA A 91 15.75 -1.00 30.38
CA ALA A 91 16.11 -1.32 31.74
C ALA A 91 17.14 -0.30 32.24
N TRP A 92 16.68 0.73 32.94
CA TRP A 92 17.57 1.66 33.63
C TRP A 92 18.10 0.97 34.89
N LYS A 93 19.41 0.75 34.99
CA LYS A 93 20.04 0.38 36.26
C LYS A 93 20.00 1.60 37.18
N SER A 94 19.40 1.45 38.36
CA SER A 94 19.39 2.46 39.43
C SER A 94 20.77 2.69 40.00
#